data_AF-A0A9E5SXW9-F1
#
_entry.id   AF-A0A9E5SXW9-F1
#
_cell.length_a   1.000
_cell.length_b   1.000
_cell.length_c   1.000
_cell.angle_alpha   90.00
_cell.angle_beta   90.00
_cell.angle_gamma   90.00
#
_symmetry.space_group_name_H-M   'P 1'
#
loop_
_entity.id
_entity.type
_entity.pdbx_description
1 polymer ?
#
loop_
_entity_poly.entity_id
_entity_poly.type
_entity_poly.pdbx_seq_one_letter_code
_entity_poly.pdbx_strand_id
1 'polypeptide(L)' 'MDIKAKIEEIINKVKSDKDFAANFTKDPVKAVESVVGVDLPDDKINAIITGVKAKVSLDKADGLLGNIKKLF' A
#
# COMPACT_ATOMS: atom_id res chain seq x y z
N MET A 1 -10.29 -9.80 -13.36
CA MET A 1 -10.00 -8.94 -12.19
C MET A 1 -8.51 -8.99 -11.93
N ASP A 2 -7.80 -7.89 -12.22
CA ASP A 2 -6.36 -7.78 -11.96
C ASP A 2 -6.11 -7.24 -10.57
N ILE A 3 -6.02 -8.14 -9.59
CA ILE A 3 -5.69 -7.81 -8.20
C ILE A 3 -4.36 -7.04 -8.13
N LYS A 4 -3.39 -7.40 -8.98
CA LYS A 4 -2.10 -6.70 -9.08
C LYS A 4 -2.26 -5.24 -9.47
N ALA A 5 -3.10 -4.93 -10.45
CA ALA A 5 -3.35 -3.54 -10.86
C ALA A 5 -3.96 -2.72 -9.72
N LYS A 6 -4.90 -3.31 -8.97
CA LYS A 6 -5.48 -2.67 -7.77
C LYS A 6 -4.45 -2.44 -6.66
N ILE A 7 -3.55 -3.39 -6.44
CA ILE A 7 -2.43 -3.23 -5.49
C ILE A 7 -1.59 -2.00 -5.87
N GLU A 8 -1.19 -1.90 -7.14
CA GLU A 8 -0.37 -0.78 -7.60
C GLU A 8 -1.09 0.56 -7.55
N GLU A 9 -2.38 0.59 -7.91
CA GLU A 9 -3.23 1.77 -7.79
C GLU A 9 -3.28 2.28 -6.34
N ILE A 10 -3.51 1.38 -5.39
CA ILE A 10 -3.55 1.70 -3.96
C ILE A 10 -2.19 2.16 -3.46
N ILE A 11 -1.09 1.51 -3.85
CA ILE A 11 0.27 1.95 -3.48
C ILE A 11 0.53 3.36 -3.97
N ASN A 12 0.20 3.65 -5.23
CA ASN A 12 0.39 4.99 -5.80
C ASN A 12 -0.45 6.01 -5.02
N LYS A 13 -1.68 5.67 -4.64
CA LYS A 13 -2.53 6.51 -3.81
C LYS A 13 -1.95 6.72 -2.41
N VAL A 14 -1.45 5.68 -1.75
CA VAL A 14 -0.75 5.79 -0.45
C VAL A 14 0.49 6.68 -0.54
N LYS A 15 1.22 6.65 -1.67
CA LYS A 15 2.42 7.47 -1.86
C LYS A 15 2.10 8.93 -2.19
N SER A 16 1.07 9.18 -2.99
CA SER A 16 0.73 10.51 -3.50
C SER A 16 -0.30 11.25 -2.63
N ASP A 17 -1.20 10.54 -1.98
CA ASP A 17 -2.29 11.09 -1.17
C ASP A 17 -2.04 10.78 0.32
N LYS A 18 -1.72 11.85 1.07
CA LYS A 18 -1.44 11.76 2.50
C LYS A 18 -2.68 11.43 3.34
N ASP A 19 -3.85 11.90 2.92
CA ASP A 19 -5.11 11.61 3.61
C ASP A 19 -5.49 10.15 3.39
N PHE A 20 -5.32 9.66 2.17
CA PHE A 20 -5.46 8.24 1.87
C PHE A 20 -4.45 7.38 2.64
N ALA A 21 -3.18 7.80 2.73
CA ALA A 21 -2.18 7.10 3.52
C ALA A 21 -2.55 7.03 5.01
N ALA A 22 -3.06 8.13 5.58
CA ALA A 22 -3.53 8.18 6.96
C ALA A 22 -4.74 7.25 7.18
N ASN A 23 -5.71 7.29 6.26
CA ASN A 23 -6.88 6.41 6.29
C ASN A 23 -6.50 4.94 6.10
N PHE A 24 -5.59 4.62 5.19
CA PHE A 24 -5.08 3.26 4.98
C PHE A 24 -4.29 2.75 6.19
N THR A 25 -3.59 3.63 6.90
CA THR A 25 -2.87 3.25 8.12
C THR A 25 -3.83 2.97 9.28
N LYS A 26 -4.90 3.76 9.40
CA LYS A 26 -5.95 3.56 10.42
C LYS A 26 -6.84 2.36 10.10
N ASP A 27 -7.29 2.27 8.86
CA ASP A 27 -8.34 1.36 8.43
C ASP A 27 -8.09 0.89 6.98
N PRO A 28 -7.12 -0.02 6.76
CA PRO A 28 -6.68 -0.42 5.44
C PRO A 28 -7.78 -1.13 4.63
N VAL A 29 -8.68 -1.88 5.28
CA VAL A 29 -9.82 -2.55 4.64
C VAL A 29 -10.73 -1.51 3.99
N LYS A 30 -11.22 -0.57 4.79
CA LYS A 30 -12.11 0.50 4.33
C LYS A 30 -11.46 1.41 3.28
N ALA A 31 -10.16 1.67 3.41
CA ALA A 31 -9.41 2.43 2.41
C ALA A 31 -9.34 1.69 1.07
N VAL A 32 -9.08 0.38 1.08
CA VAL A 32 -9.08 -0.47 -0.13
C VAL A 32 -10.47 -0.52 -0.74
N GLU A 33 -11.51 -0.76 0.04
CA GLU A 33 -12.91 -0.79 -0.42
C GLU A 33 -13.33 0.54 -1.06
N SER A 34 -12.94 1.67 -0.46
CA SER A 34 -13.23 3.02 -0.98
C SER A 34 -12.57 3.29 -2.35
N VAL A 35 -11.44 2.65 -2.66
CA VAL A 35 -10.77 2.77 -3.96
C VAL A 35 -11.31 1.76 -4.96
N VAL A 36 -11.53 0.53 -4.51
CA VAL A 36 -11.86 -0.59 -5.37
C VAL A 36 -13.36 -0.60 -5.72
N GLY A 37 -14.21 -0.04 -4.86
CA GLY A 37 -15.64 0.18 -5.11
C GLY A 37 -16.45 -1.10 -5.31
N VAL A 38 -15.87 -2.25 -5.01
CA VAL A 38 -16.49 -3.57 -5.12
C VAL A 38 -16.23 -4.37 -3.84
N ASP A 39 -17.25 -5.06 -3.34
CA ASP A 39 -17.13 -6.02 -2.25
C ASP A 39 -16.27 -7.19 -2.71
N LEU A 40 -14.97 -7.08 -2.44
CA LEU A 40 -14.03 -8.18 -2.61
C LEU A 40 -14.11 -9.11 -1.41
N PRO A 41 -13.85 -10.41 -1.59
CA PRO A 41 -13.65 -11.31 -0.46
C PRO A 41 -12.54 -10.80 0.46
N ASP A 42 -12.73 -10.93 1.77
CA ASP A 42 -11.77 -10.51 2.80
C ASP A 42 -10.35 -11.01 2.54
N ASP A 43 -10.20 -12.24 2.04
CA ASP A 43 -8.90 -12.83 1.68
C ASP A 43 -8.18 -12.01 0.62
N LYS A 44 -8.90 -11.50 -0.38
CA LYS A 44 -8.33 -10.67 -1.45
C LYS A 44 -7.99 -9.28 -0.94
N ILE A 45 -8.85 -8.70 -0.11
CA ILE A 45 -8.59 -7.39 0.53
C ILE A 45 -7.33 -7.50 1.39
N ASN A 46 -7.22 -8.53 2.23
CA ASN A 46 -6.05 -8.77 3.06
C ASN A 46 -4.77 -8.99 2.24
N ALA A 47 -4.84 -9.71 1.12
CA ALA A 47 -3.71 -9.86 0.21
C ALA A 47 -3.26 -8.52 -0.39
N ILE A 48 -4.22 -7.66 -0.78
CA ILE A 48 -3.94 -6.32 -1.28
C ILE A 48 -3.27 -5.47 -0.20
N ILE A 49 -3.86 -5.41 0.99
CA ILE A 49 -3.34 -4.65 2.13
C ILE A 49 -1.91 -5.08 2.46
N THR A 50 -1.69 -6.39 2.52
CA THR A 50 -0.37 -6.98 2.80
C THR A 50 0.64 -6.60 1.73
N GLY A 51 0.27 -6.72 0.45
CA GLY A 51 1.14 -6.32 -0.67
C GLY A 51 1.49 -4.83 -0.64
N VAL A 52 0.51 -3.97 -0.35
CA VAL A 52 0.72 -2.52 -0.23
C VAL A 52 1.64 -2.21 0.95
N LYS A 53 1.35 -2.75 2.15
CA LYS A 53 2.19 -2.54 3.36
C LYS A 53 3.61 -3.06 3.16
N ALA A 54 3.76 -4.22 2.54
CA ALA A 54 5.06 -4.81 2.27
C ALA A 54 5.88 -3.92 1.33
N LYS A 55 5.30 -3.48 0.20
CA LYS A 55 6.01 -2.61 -0.76
C LYS A 55 6.36 -1.26 -0.15
N VAL A 56 5.44 -0.63 0.58
CA VAL A 56 5.70 0.66 1.26
C VAL A 56 6.78 0.54 2.35
N SER A 57 6.79 -0.57 3.11
CA SER A 57 7.83 -0.83 4.11
C SER A 57 9.17 -1.11 3.46
N LEU A 58 9.18 -1.88 2.37
CA LEU A 58 10.38 -2.18 1.58
C LEU A 58 10.98 -0.90 1.00
N ASP A 59 10.16 -0.02 0.40
CA ASP A 59 10.61 1.28 -0.14
C ASP A 59 11.27 2.16 0.94
N LYS A 60 10.72 2.17 2.17
CA LYS A 60 11.33 2.89 3.30
C LYS A 60 12.67 2.28 3.71
N ALA A 61 12.75 0.95 3.77
CA ALA A 61 13.96 0.23 4.13
C ALA A 61 15.06 0.41 3.07
N ASP A 62 14.71 0.33 1.78
CA ASP A 62 15.65 0.58 0.67
C ASP A 62 16.14 2.04 0.67
N GLY A 63 15.27 3.00 0.96
CA GLY A 63 15.67 4.40 1.12
C GLY A 63 16.68 4.59 2.27
N LEU A 64 16.46 3.93 3.41
CA LEU A 64 17.37 3.95 4.55
C LEU A 64 18.69 3.24 4.25
N LEU A 65 18.65 2.03 3.70
CA LEU A 65 19.85 1.25 3.34
C LEU A 65 20.68 1.94 2.26
N GLY A 66 20.02 2.54 1.27
CA GLY A 66 20.68 3.32 0.23
C GLY A 66 21.40 4.55 0.80
N ASN A 67 20.80 5.21 1.80
CA ASN A 67 21.44 6.32 2.49
C ASN A 67 22.60 5.86 3.38
N ILE A 68 22.46 4.73 4.09
CA ILE A 68 23.53 4.17 4.92
C ILE A 68 24.73 3.76 4.05
N LYS A 69 24.51 3.10 2.90
CA LYS A 69 25.60 2.75 1.97
C LYS A 69 26.33 3.97 1.37
N LYS A 70 25.71 5.15 1.32
CA LYS A 70 26.37 6.39 0.89
C LYS A 70 27.21 7.04 2.00
N LEU A 71 26.99 6.65 3.26
CA LEU A 71 27.66 7.20 4.43
C LEU A 71 28.89 6.38 4.87
N PHE A 72 29.11 5.20 4.27
CA PHE A 72 30.22 4.29 4.56
C PHE A 72 31.12 4.09 3.33
#